data_AF-A0A031IAL4-F1
#
_entry.id   AF-A0A031IAL4-F1
#
_cell.length_a   1.000
_cell.length_b   1.000
_cell.length_c   1.000
_cell.angle_alpha   90.00
_cell.angle_beta   90.00
_cell.angle_gamma   90.00
#
_symmetry.space_group_name_H-M   'P 1'
#
loop_
_entity.id
_entity.type
_entity.pdbx_description
1 polymer ?
#
loop_
_entity_poly.entity_id
_entity_poly.type
_entity_poly.pdbx_seq_one_letter_code
_entity_poly.pdbx_strand_id
1 'polypeptide(L)'
;MDRRAVTKARSRLRVAQKALDELLRCDVRDEFIDTWYTYLVAAKAVHTTLEQGAKASAASKAWFEDRRVERKSDPLLQYMYESRNDDEHGLSAPVEYQPPTVEFGENDGGSTYELVDTEHGSQVRLTVRSKDGSSLVRIRARIPMMVLRPVTGKSNVYPPPRLHKGEILDDLLPTQAAELNLRHLSWMIDEAEGLQI
;
A
#
# COMPACT_ATOMS: atom_id res chain seq x y z
N MET A 1 3.58 27.43 14.41
CA MET A 1 4.28 26.30 13.76
C MET A 1 5.68 26.76 13.39
N ASP A 2 6.73 25.96 13.61
CA ASP A 2 8.08 26.35 13.15
C ASP A 2 8.19 26.26 11.61
N ARG A 3 8.42 27.40 10.97
CA ARG A 3 8.61 27.50 9.50
C ARG A 3 9.73 26.58 8.99
N ARG A 4 10.80 26.38 9.76
CA ARG A 4 11.90 25.46 9.37
C ARG A 4 11.43 24.02 9.29
N ALA A 5 10.50 23.62 10.17
CA ALA A 5 9.91 22.29 10.13
C ALA A 5 9.03 22.09 8.89
N VAL A 6 8.22 23.08 8.51
CA VAL A 6 7.40 23.03 7.29
C VAL A 6 8.28 22.88 6.04
N THR A 7 9.32 23.70 5.91
CA THR A 7 10.29 23.60 4.79
C THR A 7 10.95 22.22 4.72
N LYS A 8 11.37 21.69 5.88
CA LYS A 8 11.98 20.36 5.97
C LYS A 8 10.97 19.26 5.63
N ALA A 9 9.72 19.37 6.08
CA ALA A 9 8.65 18.44 5.78
C ALA A 9 8.34 18.40 4.27
N ARG A 10 8.28 19.55 3.58
CA ARG A 10 8.17 19.60 2.11
C ARG A 10 9.33 18.87 1.42
N SER A 11 10.55 18.99 1.95
CA SER A 11 11.69 18.22 1.41
C SER A 11 11.54 16.72 1.59
N ARG A 12 10.96 16.25 2.71
CA ARG A 12 10.68 14.83 2.94
C ARG A 12 9.53 14.33 2.07
N LEU A 13 8.49 15.15 1.87
CA LEU A 13 7.39 14.84 0.96
C LEU A 13 7.90 14.64 -0.47
N ARG A 14 8.85 15.45 -0.94
CA ARG A 14 9.49 15.24 -2.26
C ARG A 14 10.22 13.90 -2.36
N VAL A 15 10.84 13.42 -1.28
CA VAL A 15 11.48 12.09 -1.28
C VAL A 15 10.42 10.99 -1.33
N ALA A 16 9.33 11.12 -0.57
CA ALA A 16 8.21 10.18 -0.61
C ALA A 16 7.54 10.14 -2.00
N GLN A 17 7.36 11.30 -2.65
CA GLN A 17 6.85 11.37 -4.03
C GLN A 17 7.77 10.64 -5.00
N LYS A 18 9.08 10.87 -4.94
CA LYS A 18 10.04 10.16 -5.81
C LYS A 18 9.98 8.64 -5.63
N ALA A 19 9.92 8.17 -4.39
CA ALA A 19 9.78 6.75 -4.10
C ALA A 19 8.45 6.19 -4.65
N LEU A 20 7.35 6.94 -4.58
CA LEU A 20 6.08 6.55 -5.21
C LEU A 20 6.20 6.50 -6.74
N ASP A 21 6.85 7.49 -7.36
CA ASP A 21 7.06 7.52 -8.81
C ASP A 21 7.93 6.33 -9.27
N GLU A 22 8.88 5.89 -8.44
CA GLU A 22 9.69 4.70 -8.65
C GLU A 22 8.86 3.42 -8.50
N LEU A 23 8.05 3.30 -7.44
CA LEU A 23 7.13 2.16 -7.24
C LEU A 23 6.17 1.96 -8.42
N LEU A 24 5.65 3.05 -8.99
CA LEU A 24 4.75 3.00 -10.14
C LEU A 24 5.40 2.49 -11.44
N ARG A 25 6.74 2.46 -11.50
CA ARG A 25 7.52 2.00 -12.65
C ARG A 25 8.31 0.72 -12.36
N CYS A 26 8.17 0.17 -11.15
CA CYS A 26 8.99 -0.92 -10.68
C CYS A 26 8.42 -2.27 -11.13
N ASP A 27 9.11 -2.93 -12.05
CA ASP A 27 8.74 -4.25 -12.57
C ASP A 27 9.51 -5.40 -11.87
N VAL A 28 10.50 -5.07 -11.04
CA VAL A 28 11.32 -6.04 -10.30
C VAL A 28 10.83 -6.13 -8.86
N ARG A 29 10.52 -7.35 -8.41
CA ARG A 29 9.94 -7.59 -7.07
C ARG A 29 10.80 -7.03 -5.94
N ASP A 30 12.08 -7.35 -5.93
CA ASP A 30 12.95 -7.02 -4.81
C ASP A 30 13.19 -5.50 -4.76
N GLU A 31 13.33 -4.85 -5.92
CA GLU A 31 13.36 -3.38 -6.03
C GLU A 31 12.06 -2.74 -5.54
N PHE A 32 10.90 -3.36 -5.77
CA PHE A 32 9.62 -2.85 -5.28
C PHE A 32 9.59 -2.85 -3.75
N ILE A 33 10.07 -3.92 -3.12
CA ILE A 33 10.12 -4.05 -1.65
C ILE A 33 11.04 -2.97 -1.06
N ASP A 34 12.24 -2.79 -1.62
CA ASP A 34 13.19 -1.78 -1.15
C ASP A 34 12.67 -0.34 -1.35
N THR A 35 12.01 -0.10 -2.48
CA THR A 35 11.41 1.21 -2.78
C THR A 35 10.21 1.47 -1.88
N TRP A 36 9.42 0.44 -1.55
CA TRP A 36 8.30 0.53 -0.62
C TRP A 36 8.78 0.92 0.78
N TYR A 37 9.86 0.31 1.27
CA TYR A 37 10.51 0.71 2.51
C TYR A 37 10.96 2.18 2.47
N THR A 38 11.62 2.58 1.38
CA THR A 38 12.09 3.96 1.19
C THR A 38 10.93 4.96 1.26
N TYR A 39 9.79 4.63 0.65
CA TYR A 39 8.56 5.41 0.75
C TYR A 39 8.08 5.53 2.20
N LEU A 40 7.93 4.41 2.92
CA LEU A 40 7.44 4.38 4.30
C LEU A 40 8.31 5.22 5.26
N VAL A 41 9.63 5.14 5.11
CA VAL A 41 10.58 5.93 5.90
C VAL A 41 10.46 7.42 5.59
N ALA A 42 10.33 7.80 4.31
CA ALA A 42 10.16 9.19 3.91
C ALA A 42 8.83 9.77 4.41
N ALA A 43 7.74 8.99 4.34
CA ALA A 43 6.42 9.35 4.87
C ALA A 43 6.46 9.58 6.40
N LYS A 44 7.11 8.70 7.17
CA LYS A 44 7.38 8.89 8.61
C LYS A 44 8.16 10.19 8.87
N ALA A 45 9.15 10.49 8.03
CA ALA A 45 9.98 11.66 8.21
C ALA A 45 9.19 12.98 8.07
N VAL A 46 8.14 13.01 7.22
CA VAL A 46 7.19 14.14 7.16
C VAL A 46 6.49 14.31 8.50
N HIS A 47 5.81 13.27 8.97
CA HIS A 47 5.01 13.31 10.20
C HIS A 47 5.86 13.68 11.43
N THR A 48 7.03 13.06 11.60
CA THR A 48 7.94 13.35 12.74
C THR A 48 8.53 14.76 12.67
N THR A 49 8.77 15.30 11.47
CA THR A 49 9.23 16.69 11.32
C THR A 49 8.14 17.68 11.73
N LEU A 50 6.90 17.45 11.30
CA LEU A 50 5.75 18.28 11.69
C LEU A 50 5.48 18.20 13.20
N GLU A 51 5.62 17.01 13.81
CA GLU A 51 5.52 16.85 15.26
C GLU A 51 6.48 17.75 16.02
N GLN A 52 7.75 17.79 15.61
CA GLN A 52 8.74 18.66 16.25
C GLN A 52 8.41 20.13 16.01
N GLY A 53 8.00 20.51 14.80
CA GLY A 53 7.61 21.89 14.48
C GLY A 53 6.37 22.37 15.23
N ALA A 54 5.44 21.47 15.54
CA ALA A 54 4.22 21.76 16.25
C ALA A 54 4.47 22.20 17.71
N LYS A 55 5.58 21.78 18.30
CA LYS A 55 5.97 22.16 19.68
C LYS A 55 6.26 23.65 19.86
N ALA A 56 6.41 24.41 18.76
CA ALA A 56 6.68 25.84 18.81
C ALA A 56 5.56 26.70 19.42
N SER A 57 4.31 26.20 19.46
CA SER A 57 3.19 26.93 20.07
C SER A 57 2.09 25.99 20.55
N ALA A 58 1.26 26.46 21.50
CA ALA A 58 0.12 25.70 21.99
C ALA A 58 -0.89 25.37 20.87
N ALA A 59 -1.17 26.32 19.98
CA ALA A 59 -2.10 26.13 18.86
C ALA A 59 -1.60 25.06 17.89
N SER A 60 -0.33 25.11 17.47
CA SER A 60 0.24 24.09 16.59
C SER A 60 0.34 22.72 17.25
N LYS A 61 0.61 22.67 18.56
CA LYS A 61 0.61 21.42 19.32
C LYS A 61 -0.78 20.79 19.36
N ALA A 62 -1.82 21.58 19.62
CA ALA A 62 -3.21 21.11 19.60
C ALA A 62 -3.59 20.54 18.22
N TRP A 63 -3.32 21.30 17.15
CA TRP A 63 -3.53 20.84 15.77
C TRP A 63 -2.84 19.50 15.49
N PHE A 64 -1.59 19.32 15.93
CA PHE A 64 -0.87 18.09 15.68
C PHE A 64 -1.44 16.88 16.46
N GLU A 65 -1.92 17.10 17.69
CA GLU A 65 -2.61 16.04 18.42
C GLU A 65 -3.91 15.62 17.71
N ASP A 66 -4.65 16.56 17.11
CA ASP A 66 -5.84 16.23 16.31
C ASP A 66 -5.47 15.36 15.10
N ARG A 67 -4.40 15.72 14.37
CA ARG A 67 -3.88 14.91 13.25
C ARG A 67 -3.39 13.53 13.71
N ARG A 68 -2.83 13.44 14.92
CA ARG A 68 -2.41 12.16 15.52
C ARG A 68 -3.60 11.30 15.90
N VAL A 69 -4.69 11.88 16.38
CA VAL A 69 -5.95 11.17 16.64
C VAL A 69 -6.55 10.68 15.33
N GLU A 70 -6.62 11.54 14.31
CA GLU A 70 -7.09 11.18 12.95
C GLU A 70 -6.34 9.97 12.39
N ARG A 71 -4.99 10.00 12.45
CA ARG A 71 -4.15 8.88 12.00
C ARG A 71 -4.44 7.57 12.72
N LYS A 72 -4.83 7.61 13.99
CA LYS A 72 -5.16 6.40 14.76
C LYS A 72 -6.56 5.88 14.46
N SER A 73 -7.49 6.75 14.06
CA SER A 73 -8.87 6.38 13.77
C SER A 73 -9.10 6.00 12.30
N ASP A 74 -8.29 6.54 11.39
CA ASP A 74 -8.37 6.23 9.96
C ASP A 74 -7.63 4.92 9.64
N PRO A 75 -8.32 3.89 9.10
CA PRO A 75 -7.70 2.58 8.87
C PRO A 75 -6.49 2.61 7.93
N LEU A 76 -6.53 3.40 6.85
CA LEU A 76 -5.41 3.53 5.94
C LEU A 76 -4.21 4.21 6.62
N LEU A 77 -4.42 5.35 7.27
CA LEU A 77 -3.34 6.08 7.91
C LEU A 77 -2.72 5.29 9.08
N GLN A 78 -3.54 4.54 9.83
CA GLN A 78 -3.06 3.64 10.87
C GLN A 78 -2.24 2.50 10.29
N TYR A 79 -2.75 1.83 9.25
CA TYR A 79 -2.06 0.75 8.56
C TYR A 79 -0.70 1.21 8.01
N MET A 80 -0.62 2.38 7.37
CA MET A 80 0.66 2.90 6.84
C MET A 80 1.67 3.18 7.95
N TYR A 81 1.22 3.67 9.11
CA TYR A 81 2.07 3.88 10.27
C TYR A 81 2.61 2.57 10.85
N GLU A 82 1.76 1.56 10.99
CA GLU A 82 2.16 0.27 11.54
C GLU A 82 2.97 -0.56 10.54
N SER A 83 2.70 -0.45 9.23
CA SER A 83 3.51 -1.08 8.18
C SER A 83 4.96 -0.69 8.28
N ARG A 84 5.25 0.57 8.57
CA ARG A 84 6.61 1.03 8.82
C ARG A 84 7.20 0.44 10.09
N ASN A 85 6.43 0.40 11.18
CA ASN A 85 6.93 -0.16 12.44
C ASN A 85 7.26 -1.65 12.31
N ASP A 86 6.41 -2.38 11.61
CA ASP A 86 6.60 -3.81 11.32
C ASP A 86 7.76 -4.03 10.35
N ASP A 87 7.98 -3.14 9.39
CA ASP A 87 9.15 -3.26 8.50
C ASP A 87 10.48 -2.90 9.23
N GLU A 88 10.48 -1.87 10.09
CA GLU A 88 11.69 -1.49 10.87
C GLU A 88 12.04 -2.45 12.01
N HIS A 89 11.08 -3.23 12.52
CA HIS A 89 11.25 -4.04 13.74
C HIS A 89 10.82 -5.51 13.60
N GLY A 90 9.99 -5.81 12.62
CA GLY A 90 9.56 -7.16 12.27
C GLY A 90 10.56 -7.85 11.35
N LEU A 91 10.17 -9.04 10.89
CA LEU A 91 11.01 -9.92 10.07
C LEU A 91 10.47 -10.11 8.65
N SER A 92 9.32 -9.51 8.32
CA SER A 92 8.63 -9.71 7.05
C SER A 92 8.28 -8.38 6.41
N ALA A 93 8.42 -8.31 5.09
CA ALA A 93 7.99 -7.15 4.34
C ALA A 93 6.45 -7.00 4.41
N PRO A 94 5.93 -5.78 4.54
CA PRO A 94 4.49 -5.47 4.59
C PRO A 94 3.81 -5.58 3.21
N VAL A 95 4.57 -5.94 2.17
CA VAL A 95 4.09 -6.23 0.82
C VAL A 95 4.55 -7.61 0.39
N GLU A 96 3.77 -8.26 -0.46
CA GLU A 96 4.08 -9.58 -1.00
C GLU A 96 3.74 -9.67 -2.49
N TYR A 97 4.54 -10.46 -3.20
CA TYR A 97 4.28 -10.78 -4.59
C TYR A 97 3.23 -11.89 -4.66
N GLN A 98 2.09 -11.57 -5.24
CA GLN A 98 1.09 -12.55 -5.62
C GLN A 98 1.42 -13.06 -7.04
N PRO A 99 1.79 -14.35 -7.19
CA PRO A 99 2.08 -14.93 -8.51
C PRO A 99 0.81 -14.98 -9.38
N PRO A 100 0.96 -15.07 -10.71
CA PRO A 100 -0.19 -15.23 -11.57
C PRO A 100 -0.89 -16.55 -11.27
N THR A 101 -2.22 -16.54 -11.23
CA THR A 101 -3.01 -17.77 -11.11
C THR A 101 -3.96 -17.88 -12.29
N VAL A 102 -4.18 -19.10 -12.77
CA VAL A 102 -5.27 -19.43 -13.68
C VAL A 102 -6.10 -20.51 -13.00
N GLU A 103 -7.27 -20.11 -12.53
CA GLU A 103 -8.25 -21.01 -11.91
C GLU A 103 -9.22 -21.51 -12.99
N PHE A 104 -9.47 -22.82 -12.99
CA PHE A 104 -10.48 -23.48 -13.83
C PHE A 104 -11.59 -23.98 -12.90
N GLY A 105 -12.80 -23.44 -13.05
CA GLY A 105 -13.95 -23.79 -12.20
C GLY A 105 -15.13 -24.34 -13.00
N GLU A 106 -15.94 -25.16 -12.34
CA GLU A 106 -17.22 -25.65 -12.85
C GLU A 106 -18.39 -24.80 -12.36
N ASN A 107 -19.48 -24.80 -13.12
CA ASN A 107 -20.79 -24.48 -12.56
C ASN A 107 -21.46 -25.83 -12.22
N ASP A 108 -21.27 -26.32 -11.00
CA ASP A 108 -21.97 -27.48 -10.40
C ASP A 108 -21.89 -28.82 -11.17
N GLY A 109 -21.05 -29.74 -10.68
CA GLY A 109 -21.08 -31.16 -11.02
C GLY A 109 -19.80 -31.65 -11.69
N GLY A 110 -18.97 -32.35 -10.92
CA GLY A 110 -17.65 -32.89 -11.29
C GLY A 110 -17.48 -33.26 -12.77
N SER A 111 -16.73 -32.45 -13.52
CA SER A 111 -16.33 -32.71 -14.90
C SER A 111 -14.86 -33.13 -14.98
N THR A 112 -14.57 -33.93 -16.00
CA THR A 112 -13.20 -34.36 -16.29
C THR A 112 -12.61 -33.52 -17.42
N TYR A 113 -11.48 -32.88 -17.17
CA TYR A 113 -10.79 -32.04 -18.15
C TYR A 113 -9.48 -32.68 -18.62
N GLU A 114 -9.14 -32.45 -19.88
CA GLU A 114 -7.81 -32.68 -20.44
C GLU A 114 -7.09 -31.33 -20.55
N LEU A 115 -5.93 -31.24 -19.89
CA LEU A 115 -4.99 -30.14 -20.06
C LEU A 115 -3.94 -30.60 -21.06
N VAL A 116 -3.92 -29.97 -22.24
CA VAL A 116 -2.85 -30.12 -23.20
C VAL A 116 -1.99 -28.87 -23.13
N ASP A 117 -0.75 -29.05 -22.66
CA ASP A 117 0.26 -28.02 -22.71
C ASP A 117 0.97 -28.06 -24.07
N THR A 118 1.22 -26.89 -24.64
CA THR A 118 2.07 -26.74 -25.82
C THR A 118 2.96 -25.53 -25.60
N GLU A 119 4.24 -25.78 -25.36
CA GLU A 119 5.25 -24.73 -25.27
C GLU A 119 5.50 -24.13 -26.65
N HIS A 120 5.30 -22.82 -26.77
CA HIS A 120 5.66 -22.03 -27.96
C HIS A 120 6.62 -20.92 -27.54
N GLY A 121 7.92 -21.24 -27.46
CA GLY A 121 8.95 -20.30 -27.04
C GLY A 121 8.77 -19.87 -25.58
N SER A 122 8.59 -18.57 -25.33
CA SER A 122 8.33 -18.02 -23.99
C SER A 122 6.85 -18.01 -23.59
N GLN A 123 5.95 -18.57 -24.41
CA GLN A 123 4.52 -18.64 -24.14
C GLN A 123 4.07 -20.09 -23.93
N VAL A 124 3.30 -20.29 -22.86
CA VAL A 124 2.60 -21.56 -22.57
C VAL A 124 1.18 -21.43 -23.10
N ARG A 125 0.81 -22.28 -24.07
CA ARG A 125 -0.58 -22.37 -24.53
C ARG A 125 -1.25 -23.53 -23.81
N LEU A 126 -2.12 -23.22 -22.85
CA LEU A 126 -2.98 -24.20 -22.21
C LEU A 126 -4.26 -24.38 -23.02
N THR A 127 -4.46 -25.57 -23.59
CA THR A 127 -5.74 -25.98 -24.17
C THR A 127 -6.48 -26.82 -23.15
N VAL A 128 -7.65 -26.36 -22.70
CA VAL A 128 -8.53 -27.10 -21.81
C VAL A 128 -9.68 -27.69 -22.62
N ARG A 129 -9.83 -29.01 -22.61
CA ARG A 129 -10.96 -29.71 -23.23
C ARG A 129 -11.75 -30.45 -22.18
N SER A 130 -13.07 -30.30 -22.20
CA SER A 130 -13.95 -31.20 -21.44
C SER A 130 -13.95 -32.58 -22.12
N LYS A 131 -13.86 -33.65 -21.32
CA LYS A 131 -13.96 -35.05 -21.80
C LYS A 131 -15.40 -35.56 -21.84
N ASP A 132 -16.32 -34.88 -21.17
CA ASP A 132 -17.74 -35.22 -21.00
C ASP A 132 -18.68 -34.35 -21.87
N GLY A 133 -18.15 -33.41 -22.63
CA GLY A 133 -18.93 -32.46 -23.43
C GLY A 133 -19.49 -31.27 -22.64
N SER A 134 -19.16 -31.16 -21.35
CA SER A 134 -19.46 -30.01 -20.48
C SER A 134 -18.90 -28.71 -21.07
N SER A 135 -19.80 -27.76 -21.35
CA SER A 135 -19.48 -26.54 -22.10
C SER A 135 -18.97 -25.36 -21.25
N LEU A 136 -18.75 -25.52 -19.94
CA LEU A 136 -18.55 -24.39 -19.03
C LEU A 136 -17.33 -24.56 -18.12
N VAL A 137 -16.13 -24.46 -18.70
CA VAL A 137 -14.94 -24.13 -17.92
C VAL A 137 -14.97 -22.62 -17.64
N ARG A 138 -15.24 -22.23 -16.40
CA ARG A 138 -14.99 -20.84 -15.98
C ARG A 138 -13.49 -20.67 -15.80
N ILE A 139 -12.86 -19.88 -16.66
CA ILE A 139 -11.46 -19.49 -16.51
C ILE A 139 -11.41 -18.18 -15.73
N ARG A 140 -10.70 -18.16 -14.60
CA ARG A 140 -10.36 -16.93 -13.87
C ARG A 140 -8.85 -16.81 -13.84
N ALA A 141 -8.32 -15.82 -14.55
CA ALA A 141 -6.92 -15.46 -14.49
C ALA A 141 -6.71 -14.29 -13.53
N ARG A 142 -5.69 -14.38 -12.68
CA ARG A 142 -5.15 -13.25 -11.92
C ARG A 142 -3.79 -12.90 -12.47
N ILE A 143 -3.61 -11.63 -12.79
CA ILE A 143 -2.31 -11.08 -13.17
C ILE A 143 -1.39 -11.02 -11.94
N PRO A 144 -0.08 -11.17 -12.11
CA PRO A 144 0.84 -11.04 -10.99
C PRO A 144 0.85 -9.60 -10.48
N MET A 145 0.89 -9.43 -9.18
CA MET A 145 0.91 -8.09 -8.57
C MET A 145 1.51 -8.10 -7.17
N MET A 146 2.00 -6.93 -6.75
CA MET A 146 2.35 -6.69 -5.36
C MET A 146 1.08 -6.35 -4.57
N VAL A 147 0.87 -7.02 -3.44
CA VAL A 147 -0.27 -6.83 -2.54
C VAL A 147 0.18 -6.42 -1.16
N LEU A 148 -0.70 -5.73 -0.43
CA LEU A 148 -0.51 -5.40 0.97
C LEU A 148 -0.75 -6.64 1.85
N ARG A 149 0.09 -6.84 2.87
CA ARG A 149 -0.08 -7.91 3.86
C ARG A 149 -0.61 -7.37 5.18
N PRO A 150 -1.25 -8.20 6.02
CA PRO A 150 -1.47 -7.83 7.41
C PRO A 150 -0.14 -7.49 8.10
N VAL A 151 -0.08 -6.38 8.83
CA VAL A 151 1.13 -5.92 9.52
C VAL A 151 0.96 -6.03 11.03
N THR A 152 2.03 -6.37 11.74
CA THR A 152 1.99 -6.60 13.19
C THR A 152 2.44 -5.36 13.94
N GLY A 153 1.56 -4.79 14.77
CA GLY A 153 1.94 -3.81 15.78
C GLY A 153 2.23 -4.48 17.13
N LYS A 154 2.51 -3.67 18.15
CA LYS A 154 2.88 -4.17 19.51
C LYS A 154 1.88 -5.15 20.12
N SER A 155 0.59 -5.03 19.81
CA SER A 155 -0.46 -5.87 20.42
C SER A 155 -1.59 -6.25 19.46
N ASN A 156 -1.55 -5.76 18.22
CA ASN A 156 -2.63 -5.90 17.24
C ASN A 156 -2.05 -6.27 15.88
N VAL A 157 -2.84 -6.99 15.09
CA VAL A 157 -2.59 -7.20 13.65
C VAL A 157 -3.50 -6.25 12.88
N TYR A 158 -2.92 -5.50 11.95
CA TYR A 158 -3.63 -4.54 11.12
C TYR A 158 -3.78 -5.11 9.71
N PRO A 159 -5.00 -5.46 9.27
CA PRO A 159 -5.20 -5.94 7.91
C PRO A 159 -5.01 -4.82 6.89
N PRO A 160 -4.77 -5.14 5.61
CA PRO A 160 -4.85 -4.17 4.53
C PRO A 160 -6.15 -3.35 4.62
N PRO A 161 -6.07 -2.02 4.50
CA PRO A 161 -7.19 -1.15 4.82
C PRO A 161 -8.26 -1.22 3.74
N ARG A 162 -9.52 -1.26 4.18
CA ARG A 162 -10.71 -1.22 3.30
C ARG A 162 -11.45 0.12 3.35
N LEU A 163 -10.91 1.07 4.10
CA LEU A 163 -11.50 2.38 4.33
C LEU A 163 -10.43 3.46 4.42
N HIS A 164 -10.71 4.63 3.86
CA HIS A 164 -9.97 5.85 4.11
C HIS A 164 -10.93 7.05 4.09
N LYS A 165 -10.96 7.85 5.17
CA LYS A 165 -11.83 9.02 5.32
C LYS A 165 -13.32 8.74 5.03
N GLY A 166 -13.78 7.54 5.36
CA GLY A 166 -15.16 7.09 5.15
C GLY A 166 -15.45 6.51 3.76
N GLU A 167 -14.49 6.57 2.83
CA GLU A 167 -14.61 5.95 1.51
C GLU A 167 -14.14 4.50 1.53
N ILE A 168 -14.86 3.62 0.83
CA ILE A 168 -14.52 2.20 0.69
C ILE A 168 -13.37 2.04 -0.32
N LEU A 169 -12.38 1.21 0.05
CA LEU A 169 -11.25 0.85 -0.78
C LEU A 169 -11.37 -0.63 -1.14
N ASP A 170 -11.67 -0.91 -2.41
CA ASP A 170 -11.70 -2.27 -2.95
C ASP A 170 -10.35 -2.60 -3.58
N ASP A 171 -9.81 -3.80 -3.27
CA ASP A 171 -8.56 -4.35 -3.81
C ASP A 171 -7.38 -3.37 -3.82
N LEU A 172 -7.17 -2.68 -2.70
CA LEU A 172 -6.17 -1.62 -2.57
C LEU A 172 -4.75 -2.14 -2.81
N LEU A 173 -4.13 -1.66 -3.89
CA LEU A 173 -2.73 -1.91 -4.20
C LEU A 173 -1.80 -1.07 -3.32
N PRO A 174 -0.55 -1.52 -3.07
CA PRO A 174 0.41 -0.74 -2.30
C PRO A 174 0.63 0.68 -2.87
N THR A 175 0.74 0.82 -4.19
CA THR A 175 0.90 2.12 -4.86
C THR A 175 -0.28 3.06 -4.62
N GLN A 176 -1.51 2.54 -4.64
CA GLN A 176 -2.72 3.32 -4.34
C GLN A 176 -2.74 3.75 -2.86
N ALA A 177 -2.35 2.86 -1.94
CA ALA A 177 -2.24 3.19 -0.53
C ALA A 177 -1.21 4.29 -0.27
N ALA A 178 -0.06 4.22 -0.95
CA ALA A 178 0.97 5.25 -0.91
C ALA A 178 0.50 6.58 -1.53
N GLU A 179 -0.26 6.56 -2.62
CA GLU A 179 -0.83 7.78 -3.21
C GLU A 179 -1.82 8.48 -2.25
N LEU A 180 -2.74 7.71 -1.63
CA LEU A 180 -3.68 8.24 -0.64
C LEU A 180 -2.95 8.82 0.56
N ASN A 181 -1.96 8.11 1.09
CA ASN A 181 -1.15 8.59 2.20
C ASN A 181 -0.35 9.84 1.85
N LEU A 182 0.24 9.90 0.64
CA LEU A 182 1.01 11.06 0.18
C LEU A 182 0.12 12.30 0.03
N ARG A 183 -1.10 12.14 -0.51
CA ARG A 183 -2.10 13.21 -0.58
C ARG A 183 -2.43 13.74 0.82
N HIS A 184 -2.65 12.85 1.79
CA HIS A 184 -2.89 13.24 3.17
C HIS A 184 -1.70 14.00 3.78
N LEU A 185 -0.47 13.52 3.58
CA LEU A 185 0.74 14.19 4.06
C LEU A 185 0.95 15.57 3.43
N SER A 186 0.65 15.73 2.14
CA SER A 186 0.67 17.03 1.48
C SER A 186 -0.31 17.99 2.11
N TRP A 187 -1.56 17.56 2.29
CA TRP A 187 -2.59 18.35 2.95
C TRP A 187 -2.20 18.76 4.39
N MET A 188 -1.63 17.84 5.18
CA MET A 188 -1.12 18.17 6.52
C MET A 188 -0.04 19.26 6.50
N ILE A 189 0.83 19.25 5.49
CA ILE A 189 1.86 20.29 5.33
C ILE A 189 1.22 21.64 5.00
N ASP A 190 0.23 21.65 4.12
CA ASP A 190 -0.47 22.87 3.71
C ASP A 190 -1.24 23.49 4.89
N GLU A 191 -1.90 22.68 5.72
CA GLU A 191 -2.51 23.16 6.98
C GLU A 191 -1.45 23.69 7.95
N ALA A 192 -0.33 22.98 8.13
CA ALA A 192 0.76 23.40 9.01
C ALA A 192 1.34 24.76 8.58
N GLU A 193 1.40 25.02 7.28
CA GLU A 193 1.85 26.29 6.72
C GLU A 193 0.92 27.45 7.10
N GLY A 194 -0.39 27.23 7.13
CA GLY A 194 -1.36 28.22 7.62
C GLY A 194 -1.26 28.53 9.13
N LEU A 195 -0.54 27.70 9.90
CA LEU A 195 -0.32 27.86 11.34
C LEU A 195 1.05 28.46 11.68
N GLN A 196 1.80 28.95 10.69
CA GLN A 196 3.08 29.61 10.92
C GLN A 196 2.88 30.88 11.77
N ILE A 197 3.81 31.08 12.71
CA ILE A 197 3.87 32.24 13.61
C ILE A 197 5.16 32.97 13.30
#